data_AF-A0A1I1D6K1-F1
#
_entry.id   AF-A0A1I1D6K1-F1
#
_cell.length_a   1.000
_cell.length_b   1.000
_cell.length_c   1.000
_cell.angle_alpha   90.00
_cell.angle_beta   90.00
_cell.angle_gamma   90.00
#
_symmetry.space_group_name_H-M   'P 1'
#
loop_
_entity.id
_entity.type
_entity.pdbx_description
1 polymer ?
#
loop_
_entity_poly.entity_id
_entity_poly.type
_entity_poly.pdbx_seq_one_letter_code
_entity_poly.pdbx_strand_id
1 'polypeptide(L)'
;MLSLWMQMIFHYPSVLKSKLCLWRSIQASGYMEPVETFEDSKSNVWNYFPDVADTKTILLFGCALAHPTVMIRLSIFKEFSFRYDESYFGSEDFELWNRAMEFTDVCSIPEVLVRYRLHKSTSFCTPA
;
A
#
# COMPACT_ATOMS: atom_id res chain seq x y z
N MET A 1 -2.87 14.98 -25.27
CA MET A 1 -3.50 14.21 -24.17
C MET A 1 -3.14 12.71 -24.22
N LEU A 2 -1.94 12.36 -24.72
CA LEU A 2 -1.37 10.99 -24.77
C LEU A 2 -0.06 10.86 -23.97
N SER A 3 0.44 11.96 -23.40
CA SER A 3 1.78 12.04 -22.79
C SER A 3 1.84 11.48 -21.36
N LEU A 4 0.75 11.53 -20.60
CA LEU A 4 0.70 11.06 -19.21
C LEU A 4 0.55 9.54 -19.09
N TRP A 5 -0.19 8.91 -20.01
CA TRP A 5 -0.34 7.45 -20.06
C TRP A 5 0.96 6.74 -20.44
N MET A 6 1.75 7.31 -21.36
CA MET A 6 3.09 6.80 -21.66
C MET A 6 4.04 6.96 -20.47
N GLN A 7 3.99 8.05 -19.72
CA GLN A 7 4.87 8.23 -18.55
C GLN A 7 4.61 7.22 -17.42
N MET A 8 3.35 6.81 -17.19
CA MET A 8 3.03 5.73 -16.25
C MET A 8 3.64 4.37 -16.69
N ILE A 9 3.63 4.08 -18.00
CA ILE A 9 4.15 2.81 -18.55
C ILE A 9 5.69 2.80 -18.59
N PHE A 10 6.36 3.94 -18.84
CA PHE A 10 7.82 4.00 -18.88
C PHE A 10 8.48 4.08 -17.49
N HIS A 11 7.78 4.56 -16.45
CA HIS A 11 8.27 4.53 -15.06
C HIS A 11 8.04 3.16 -14.37
N TYR A 12 7.10 2.37 -14.90
CA TYR A 12 6.69 1.07 -14.36
C TYR A 12 7.82 0.02 -14.26
N PRO A 13 8.76 -0.12 -15.23
CA PRO A 13 9.75 -1.19 -15.18
C PRO A 13 10.79 -0.99 -14.07
N SER A 14 11.19 0.26 -13.78
CA SER A 14 12.14 0.56 -12.70
C SER A 14 11.50 0.37 -11.34
N VAL A 15 10.25 0.83 -11.15
CA VAL A 15 9.50 0.63 -9.91
C VAL A 15 9.30 -0.85 -9.62
N LEU A 16 8.88 -1.64 -10.62
CA LEU A 16 8.69 -3.08 -10.45
C LEU A 16 10.02 -3.79 -10.13
N LYS A 17 11.13 -3.39 -10.75
CA LYS A 17 12.47 -3.92 -10.41
C LYS A 17 12.85 -3.61 -8.97
N SER A 18 12.64 -2.38 -8.51
CA SER A 18 12.89 -1.99 -7.12
C SER A 18 12.03 -2.81 -6.16
N LYS A 19 10.72 -2.90 -6.41
CA LYS A 19 9.78 -3.72 -5.65
C LYS A 19 10.22 -5.18 -5.56
N LEU A 20 10.67 -5.77 -6.68
CA LEU A 20 11.18 -7.16 -6.72
C LEU A 20 12.54 -7.33 -6.02
N CYS A 21 13.42 -6.33 -6.07
CA CYS A 21 14.69 -6.35 -5.37
C CYS A 21 14.47 -6.36 -3.86
N LEU A 22 13.65 -5.43 -3.36
CA LEU A 22 13.23 -5.34 -1.96
C LEU A 22 12.53 -6.61 -1.50
N TRP A 23 11.66 -7.17 -2.35
CA TRP A 23 10.98 -8.43 -2.07
C TRP A 23 11.90 -9.63 -1.83
N ARG A 24 13.09 -9.62 -2.45
CA ARG A 24 14.10 -10.66 -2.26
C ARG A 24 14.93 -10.45 -0.98
N SER A 25 15.08 -9.20 -0.53
CA SER A 25 15.85 -8.88 0.67
C SER A 25 15.04 -8.97 1.97
N ILE A 26 13.71 -8.93 1.90
CA ILE A 26 12.83 -8.96 3.07
C ILE A 26 12.49 -10.40 3.48
N GLN A 27 12.70 -10.71 4.76
CA GLN A 27 12.32 -11.98 5.40
C GLN A 27 10.86 -12.00 5.91
N ALA A 28 10.21 -10.83 6.00
CA ALA A 28 8.82 -10.70 6.45
C ALA A 28 7.81 -11.28 5.45
N SER A 29 6.58 -11.49 5.93
CA SER A 29 5.44 -11.96 5.15
C SER A 29 4.97 -10.96 4.10
N GLY A 30 5.23 -9.67 4.32
CA GLY A 30 4.94 -8.59 3.38
C GLY A 30 5.72 -7.31 3.68
N TYR A 31 5.54 -6.31 2.83
CA TYR A 31 6.01 -4.95 3.06
C TYR A 31 5.04 -3.92 2.48
N MET A 32 5.16 -2.68 2.95
CA MET A 32 4.45 -1.53 2.42
C MET A 32 5.40 -0.37 2.16
N GLU A 33 5.07 0.46 1.17
CA GLU A 33 5.82 1.66 0.83
C GLU A 33 5.08 2.95 1.23
N PRO A 34 5.80 4.04 1.56
CA PRO A 34 5.24 5.37 1.62
C PRO A 34 4.62 5.81 0.29
N VAL A 35 3.55 6.59 0.37
CA VAL A 35 2.88 7.18 -0.80
C VAL A 35 3.20 8.66 -0.89
N GLU A 36 3.70 9.10 -2.05
CA GLU A 36 3.69 10.52 -2.38
C GLU A 36 2.34 10.88 -3.00
N THR A 37 1.57 11.71 -2.30
CA THR A 37 0.38 12.35 -2.87
C THR A 37 0.76 13.64 -3.56
N PHE A 38 0.15 13.94 -4.71
CA PHE A 38 0.39 15.19 -5.41
C PHE A 38 -0.89 15.80 -5.98
N GLU A 39 -0.99 17.13 -5.88
CA GLU A 39 -2.03 17.97 -6.48
C GLU A 39 -1.35 19.18 -7.13
N ASP A 40 -1.55 19.36 -8.45
CA ASP A 40 -0.90 20.39 -9.25
C ASP A 40 0.63 20.47 -9.05
N SER A 41 1.12 21.51 -8.37
CA SER A 41 2.54 21.75 -8.06
C SER A 41 2.91 21.42 -6.60
N LYS A 42 1.96 20.95 -5.79
CA LYS A 42 2.19 20.56 -4.39
C LYS A 42 2.27 19.04 -4.30
N SER A 43 3.27 18.53 -3.59
CA SER A 43 3.32 17.13 -3.20
C SER A 43 3.59 16.97 -1.71
N ASN A 44 3.04 15.90 -1.13
CA ASN A 44 3.21 15.51 0.25
C ASN A 44 3.52 14.01 0.29
N VAL A 45 4.59 13.65 1.00
CA VAL A 45 4.93 12.24 1.24
C VAL A 45 4.29 11.82 2.54
N TRP A 46 3.44 10.79 2.47
CA TRP A 46 2.83 10.16 3.62
C TRP A 46 3.73 9.04 4.11
N ASN A 47 4.49 9.35 5.15
CA ASN A 47 5.38 8.43 5.82
C ASN A 47 4.66 7.82 7.02
N TYR A 48 3.95 6.71 6.76
CA TYR A 48 3.63 5.77 7.82
C TYR A 48 4.84 4.84 7.95
N PHE A 49 5.69 5.07 8.95
CA PHE A 49 6.71 4.10 9.37
C PHE A 49 6.33 3.42 10.70
N PRO A 50 5.13 2.83 10.84
CA PRO A 50 4.84 2.04 12.03
C PRO A 50 5.77 0.83 12.07
N ASP A 51 6.26 0.49 13.27
CA ASP A 51 6.78 -0.86 13.50
C ASP A 51 5.67 -1.89 13.21
N VAL A 52 6.03 -3.16 13.08
CA VAL A 52 5.04 -4.23 12.84
C VAL A 52 3.95 -4.22 13.92
N ALA A 53 4.34 -4.00 15.19
CA ALA A 53 3.41 -3.90 16.31
C ALA A 53 2.47 -2.67 16.19
N ASP A 54 3.01 -1.54 15.76
CA ASP A 54 2.24 -0.31 15.55
C ASP A 54 1.25 -0.48 14.39
N THR A 55 1.61 -1.22 13.34
CA THR A 55 0.74 -1.47 12.18
C THR A 55 -0.54 -2.19 12.59
N LYS A 56 -0.40 -3.26 13.38
CA LYS A 56 -1.55 -4.04 13.89
C LYS A 56 -2.42 -3.20 14.83
N THR A 57 -1.80 -2.35 15.64
CA THR A 57 -2.51 -1.48 16.57
C THR A 57 -3.28 -0.39 15.83
N ILE A 58 -2.68 0.26 14.82
CA ILE A 58 -3.33 1.30 14.03
C ILE A 58 -4.52 0.71 13.25
N LEU A 59 -4.42 -0.53 12.75
CA LEU A 59 -5.53 -1.20 12.05
C LEU A 59 -6.81 -1.32 12.88
N LEU A 60 -6.71 -1.35 14.22
CA LEU A 60 -7.88 -1.34 15.10
C LEU A 60 -8.65 -0.01 15.07
N PHE A 61 -8.00 1.09 14.69
CA PHE A 61 -8.55 2.44 14.74
C PHE A 61 -8.67 3.10 13.36
N GLY A 62 -8.04 2.55 12.33
CA GLY A 62 -8.07 3.08 10.96
C GLY A 62 -7.17 2.29 10.01
N CYS A 63 -7.18 2.63 8.72
CA CYS A 63 -6.37 1.89 7.75
C CYS A 63 -4.89 2.30 7.85
N ALA A 64 -4.06 1.44 8.44
CA ALA A 64 -2.60 1.65 8.55
C ALA A 64 -1.85 1.40 7.23
N LEU A 65 -2.51 0.75 6.27
CA LEU A 65 -1.92 0.26 5.04
C LEU A 65 -2.46 1.05 3.85
N ALA A 66 -1.59 1.77 3.15
CA ALA A 66 -1.96 2.36 1.88
C ALA A 66 -2.11 1.24 0.84
N HIS A 67 -3.35 0.90 0.49
CA HIS A 67 -3.68 -0.23 -0.39
C HIS A 67 -2.78 -0.40 -1.64
N PRO A 68 -2.44 0.66 -2.42
CA PRO A 68 -1.62 0.49 -3.62
C PRO A 68 -0.13 0.21 -3.35
N THR A 69 0.32 0.23 -2.09
CA THR A 69 1.73 0.06 -1.72
C THR A 69 2.05 -1.25 -1.03
N VAL A 70 1.05 -2.07 -0.74
CA VAL A 70 1.24 -3.33 -0.01
C VAL A 70 1.66 -4.44 -0.98
N MET A 71 2.69 -5.19 -0.61
CA MET A 71 3.09 -6.44 -1.25
C MET A 71 3.22 -7.56 -0.22
N ILE A 72 2.51 -8.68 -0.41
CA ILE A 72 2.46 -9.83 0.52
C ILE A 72 2.76 -11.15 -0.20
N ARG A 73 3.25 -12.16 0.54
CA ARG A 73 3.59 -13.49 0.05
C ARG A 73 2.30 -14.18 -0.41
N LEU A 74 2.26 -14.50 -1.70
CA LEU A 74 1.14 -15.24 -2.30
C LEU A 74 0.88 -16.58 -1.58
N SER A 75 1.90 -17.23 -1.03
CA SER A 75 1.75 -18.49 -0.27
C SER A 75 0.78 -18.33 0.90
N ILE A 76 0.86 -17.22 1.64
CA ILE A 76 0.01 -16.95 2.80
C ILE A 76 -1.44 -16.72 2.36
N PHE A 77 -1.63 -15.94 1.30
CA PHE A 77 -2.98 -15.70 0.73
C PHE A 77 -3.63 -16.97 0.16
N LYS A 78 -2.83 -17.95 -0.26
CA LYS A 78 -3.32 -19.26 -0.69
C LYS A 78 -3.64 -20.14 0.50
N GLU A 79 -2.75 -20.19 1.49
CA GLU A 79 -2.91 -20.98 2.72
C GLU A 79 -4.18 -20.62 3.47
N PHE A 80 -4.42 -19.33 3.71
CA PHE A 80 -5.60 -18.84 4.43
C PHE A 80 -6.77 -18.46 3.52
N SER A 81 -6.65 -18.70 2.20
CA SER A 81 -7.70 -18.38 1.22
C SER A 81 -8.20 -16.94 1.25
N PHE A 82 -7.33 -15.97 1.57
CA PHE A 82 -7.70 -14.57 1.64
C PHE A 82 -8.13 -13.99 0.29
N ARG A 83 -9.38 -13.56 0.18
CA ARG A 83 -9.98 -12.86 -0.98
C ARG A 83 -10.83 -11.70 -0.48
N TYR A 84 -11.00 -10.65 -1.26
CA TYR A 84 -11.96 -9.58 -0.93
C TYR A 84 -13.34 -10.16 -0.65
N ASP A 85 -14.00 -9.61 0.37
CA ASP A 85 -15.40 -9.87 0.63
C ASP A 85 -16.22 -8.73 0.00
N GLU A 86 -16.98 -9.07 -1.05
CA GLU A 86 -17.80 -8.11 -1.80
C GLU A 86 -18.95 -7.52 -0.97
N SER A 87 -19.25 -8.07 0.21
CA SER A 87 -20.23 -7.48 1.12
C SER A 87 -19.77 -6.17 1.77
N TYR A 88 -18.46 -5.87 1.75
CA TYR A 88 -17.85 -4.69 2.36
C TYR A 88 -17.61 -3.56 1.35
N PHE A 89 -18.68 -3.09 0.69
CA PHE A 89 -18.59 -2.10 -0.37
C PHE A 89 -17.84 -0.81 0.05
N GLY A 90 -16.73 -0.52 -0.62
CA GLY A 90 -15.89 0.66 -0.37
C GLY A 90 -14.94 0.54 0.83
N SER A 91 -14.88 -0.63 1.47
CA SER A 91 -13.98 -0.94 2.59
C SER A 91 -13.40 -2.37 2.49
N GLU A 92 -13.44 -2.97 1.30
CA GLU A 92 -13.03 -4.35 1.05
C GLU A 92 -11.55 -4.56 1.40
N ASP A 93 -10.72 -3.54 1.17
CA ASP A 93 -9.30 -3.54 1.50
C ASP A 93 -9.07 -3.49 3.01
N PHE A 94 -9.76 -2.60 3.71
CA PHE A 94 -9.68 -2.49 5.17
C PHE A 94 -10.12 -3.78 5.87
N GLU A 95 -11.23 -4.38 5.44
CA GLU A 95 -11.67 -5.69 5.92
C GLU A 95 -10.58 -6.75 5.70
N LEU A 96 -10.05 -6.84 4.48
CA LEU A 96 -9.02 -7.82 4.12
C LEU A 96 -7.77 -7.67 5.01
N TRP A 97 -7.34 -6.43 5.24
CA TRP A 97 -6.16 -6.18 6.07
C TRP A 97 -6.38 -6.56 7.52
N ASN A 98 -7.55 -6.29 8.10
CA ASN A 98 -7.84 -6.67 9.48
C ASN A 98 -7.65 -8.17 9.72
N ARG A 99 -8.20 -9.03 8.86
CA ARG A 99 -8.00 -10.48 8.99
C ARG A 99 -6.61 -10.95 8.56
N ALA A 100 -6.04 -10.36 7.52
CA ALA A 100 -4.76 -10.84 6.98
C ALA A 100 -3.59 -10.53 7.92
N MET A 101 -3.65 -9.42 8.66
CA MET A 101 -2.60 -8.99 9.57
C MET A 101 -2.50 -9.82 10.87
N GLU A 102 -3.47 -10.70 11.14
CA GLU A 102 -3.33 -11.72 12.17
C GLU A 102 -2.28 -12.78 11.80
N PHE A 103 -2.08 -13.03 10.49
CA PHE A 103 -1.24 -14.11 9.95
C PHE A 103 -0.04 -13.59 9.14
N THR A 104 0.06 -12.28 8.97
CA THR A 104 1.14 -11.63 8.23
C THR A 104 1.79 -10.57 9.10
N ASP A 105 3.09 -10.40 8.90
CA ASP A 105 3.81 -9.22 9.35
C ASP A 105 4.23 -8.43 8.12
N VAL A 106 3.85 -7.15 8.11
CA VAL A 106 4.15 -6.20 7.04
C VAL A 106 5.09 -5.16 7.62
N CYS A 107 6.28 -5.02 7.06
CA CYS A 107 7.20 -3.95 7.43
C CYS A 107 7.04 -2.75 6.50
N SER A 108 7.29 -1.55 7.02
CA SER A 108 7.42 -0.37 6.17
C SER A 108 8.84 -0.25 5.61
N ILE A 109 8.97 0.08 4.33
CA ILE A 109 10.26 0.40 3.70
C ILE A 109 10.43 1.92 3.54
N PRO A 110 11.65 2.49 3.51
CA PRO A 110 11.86 3.92 3.40
C PRO A 110 11.62 4.52 2.00
N GLU A 111 11.54 3.70 0.95
CA GLU A 111 11.47 4.17 -0.43
C GLU A 111 10.03 4.51 -0.88
N VAL A 112 9.83 5.74 -1.38
CA VAL A 112 8.59 6.12 -2.07
C VAL A 112 8.59 5.51 -3.48
N LEU A 113 7.73 4.51 -3.70
CA LEU A 113 7.60 3.81 -4.99
C LEU A 113 6.26 4.08 -5.70
N VAL A 114 5.32 4.73 -5.03
CA VAL A 114 3.99 5.03 -5.56
C VAL A 114 3.69 6.52 -5.43
N ARG A 115 3.20 7.10 -6.53
CA ARG A 115 2.72 8.48 -6.57
C ARG A 115 1.22 8.49 -6.84
N TYR A 116 0.45 9.00 -5.89
CA TYR A 116 -1.00 9.07 -5.98
C TYR A 116 -1.45 10.50 -6.31
N ARG A 117 -2.24 10.64 -7.37
CA ARG A 117 -2.78 11.95 -7.78
C ARG A 117 -4.04 12.26 -6.99
N LEU A 118 -4.06 13.39 -6.28
CA LEU A 118 -5.28 13.91 -5.66
C LEU A 118 -6.06 14.76 -6.68
N HIS A 119 -7.37 14.60 -6.68
CA HIS A 119 -8.31 15.47 -7.38
C HIS A 119 -9.16 16.21 -6.35
N LYS A 120 -9.73 17.36 -6.69
CA LYS A 120 -10.57 18.16 -5.77
C LYS A 120 -11.77 17.41 -5.19
N SER A 121 -12.21 16.34 -5.87
CA SER A 121 -13.29 15.46 -5.46
C SER A 121 -12.82 14.19 -4.74
N THR A 122 -11.51 13.99 -4.58
CA THR A 122 -10.96 12.82 -3.92
C THR A 122 -11.19 12.94 -2.43
N SER A 123 -12.05 12.08 -1.88
CA SER A 123 -12.23 11.90 -0.45
C SER A 123 -11.05 11.07 0.08
N PHE A 124 -9.93 11.71 0.39
CA PHE A 124 -8.85 11.02 1.11
C PHE A 124 -9.19 10.99 2.59
N CYS A 125 -9.11 9.82 3.21
CA CYS A 125 -9.12 9.72 4.66
C CYS A 125 -7.74 10.21 5.13
N THR A 126 -7.64 11.49 5.50
CA THR A 126 -6.44 12.01 6.17
C THR A 126 -6.44 11.46 7.59
N PRO A 127 -5.40 10.74 8.01
CA PRO A 127 -5.21 10.50 9.43
C PRO A 127 -4.97 11.84 10.11
N ALA A 128 -5.67 12.04 11.22
CA ALA A 128 -5.58 13.23 12.06
C ALA A 128 -4.21 13.36 12.74
#